data_AF-T0PFS0-F1
#
_entry.id   AF-T0PFS0-F1
#
_cell.length_a   1.000
_cell.length_b   1.000
_cell.length_c   1.000
_cell.angle_alpha   90.00
_cell.angle_beta   90.00
_cell.angle_gamma   90.00
#
_symmetry.space_group_name_H-M   'P 1'
#
loop_
_entity.id
_entity.type
_entity.pdbx_description
1 polymer ?
#
loop_
_entity_poly.entity_id
_entity_poly.type
_entity_poly.pdbx_seq_one_letter_code
_entity_poly.pdbx_strand_id
1 'polypeptide(L)'
;MDSIFSVRISEELKEKFIEIAQNQGINNKELMEHIIKSYELENVKNGAVEAKSHIEELQALSSRIVDIYINLIEGNKIRSLEQTNIFKGRIAEEQEIKNKILTENEELKTKLKEALQQKEELKKQIKVHEENLISKDENLQEFKSLNRMLKEKNEDLTRELVLFGEYEDKNKLLQKELKVILKEKDELSKNNDKIQYENQQLSSELNFIKDSYEKKISNMEEGFKTSLYQNEQSMKINHSKEVLHLEQEFNEKLSCIRKEYEERISRLLKDKDDEMLRMKNLLLGKE
;
A
#
# COMPACT_ATOMS: atom_id res chain seq x y z
N MET A 1 -21.98 117.06 -79.36
CA MET A 1 -23.31 116.63 -79.86
C MET A 1 -23.12 115.21 -80.35
N ASP A 2 -23.84 114.24 -79.80
CA ASP A 2 -23.75 112.85 -80.27
C ASP A 2 -24.65 112.68 -81.50
N SER A 3 -24.07 112.17 -82.59
CA SER A 3 -24.74 111.92 -83.87
C SER A 3 -24.64 110.44 -84.20
N ILE A 4 -25.74 109.84 -84.67
CA ILE A 4 -25.77 108.42 -85.05
C ILE A 4 -25.41 108.31 -86.53
N PHE A 5 -24.29 107.64 -86.80
CA PHE A 5 -23.83 107.31 -88.15
C PHE A 5 -23.99 105.80 -88.39
N SER A 6 -24.88 105.42 -89.31
CA SER A 6 -25.13 104.03 -89.69
C SER A 6 -24.59 103.73 -91.09
N VAL A 7 -23.71 102.74 -91.21
CA VAL A 7 -23.13 102.30 -92.49
C VAL A 7 -23.51 100.84 -92.73
N ARG A 8 -23.89 100.50 -93.97
CA ARG A 8 -24.08 99.11 -94.38
C ARG A 8 -22.72 98.50 -94.72
N ILE A 9 -22.31 97.50 -93.96
CA ILE A 9 -21.06 96.73 -94.17
C ILE A 9 -21.39 95.30 -94.60
N SER A 10 -20.41 94.60 -95.19
CA SER A 10 -20.54 93.17 -95.47
C SER A 10 -20.52 92.34 -94.19
N GLU A 11 -21.13 91.16 -94.22
CA GLU A 11 -21.13 90.25 -93.05
C GLU A 11 -19.72 89.81 -92.66
N GLU A 12 -18.82 89.60 -93.61
CA GLU A 12 -17.41 89.27 -93.31
C GLU A 12 -16.69 90.39 -92.53
N LEU A 13 -16.98 91.67 -92.85
CA LEU A 13 -16.37 92.79 -92.15
C LEU A 13 -16.94 92.92 -90.73
N LYS A 14 -18.24 92.64 -90.58
CA LYS A 14 -18.93 92.66 -89.29
C LYS A 14 -18.41 91.57 -88.37
N GLU A 15 -18.17 90.35 -88.87
CA GLU A 15 -17.57 89.25 -88.10
C GLU A 15 -16.16 89.62 -87.59
N LYS A 16 -15.30 90.16 -88.47
CA LYS A 16 -13.97 90.65 -88.07
C LYS A 16 -14.04 91.77 -87.03
N PHE A 17 -15.01 92.68 -87.16
CA PHE A 17 -15.24 93.74 -86.17
C PHE A 17 -15.59 93.17 -84.79
N ILE A 18 -16.49 92.20 -84.74
CA ILE A 18 -16.93 91.57 -83.49
C ILE A 18 -15.78 90.76 -82.87
N GLU A 19 -15.03 90.01 -83.67
CA GLU A 19 -13.92 89.18 -83.20
C GLU A 19 -12.80 90.04 -82.59
N ILE A 20 -12.40 91.12 -83.27
CA ILE A 20 -11.36 92.03 -82.77
C ILE A 20 -11.83 92.74 -81.50
N ALA A 21 -13.08 93.18 -81.46
CA ALA A 21 -13.67 93.83 -80.29
C ALA A 21 -13.68 92.87 -79.07
N GLN A 22 -14.07 91.61 -79.27
CA GLN A 22 -14.06 90.59 -78.22
C GLN A 22 -12.65 90.25 -77.73
N ASN A 23 -11.69 90.10 -78.65
CA ASN A 23 -10.30 89.79 -78.30
C ASN A 23 -9.62 90.93 -77.52
N GLN A 24 -9.99 92.18 -77.79
CA GLN A 24 -9.47 93.36 -77.08
C GLN A 24 -10.32 93.74 -75.85
N GLY A 25 -11.48 93.10 -75.65
CA GLY A 25 -12.38 93.39 -74.53
C GLY A 25 -13.08 94.75 -74.60
N ILE A 26 -13.20 95.34 -75.80
CA ILE A 26 -13.79 96.67 -76.04
C ILE A 26 -15.11 96.54 -76.81
N ASN A 27 -15.97 97.55 -76.74
CA ASN A 27 -17.21 97.55 -77.53
C ASN A 27 -16.98 98.01 -78.99
N ASN A 28 -17.92 97.70 -79.89
CA ASN A 28 -17.78 98.04 -81.31
C ASN A 28 -17.65 99.55 -81.58
N LYS A 29 -18.17 100.41 -80.69
CA LYS A 29 -18.03 101.87 -80.80
C LYS A 29 -16.60 102.30 -80.48
N GLU A 30 -16.03 101.80 -79.38
CA GLU A 30 -14.65 102.03 -78.97
C GLU A 30 -13.67 101.54 -80.04
N LEU A 31 -13.93 100.37 -80.64
CA LEU A 31 -13.13 99.86 -81.75
C LEU A 31 -13.15 100.79 -82.97
N MET A 32 -14.33 101.31 -83.35
CA MET A 32 -14.43 102.31 -84.43
C MET A 32 -13.68 103.61 -84.10
N GLU A 33 -13.78 104.09 -82.85
CA GLU A 33 -13.03 105.26 -82.41
C GLU A 33 -11.51 105.03 -82.47
N HIS A 34 -11.04 103.83 -82.11
CA HIS A 34 -9.63 103.46 -82.25
C HIS A 34 -9.18 103.43 -83.70
N ILE A 35 -9.97 102.86 -84.60
CA ILE A 35 -9.65 102.81 -86.04
C ILE A 35 -9.61 104.23 -86.64
N ILE A 36 -10.57 105.09 -86.30
CA ILE A 36 -10.60 106.48 -86.75
C ILE A 36 -9.36 107.23 -86.23
N LYS A 37 -9.03 107.13 -84.94
CA LYS A 37 -7.84 107.75 -84.37
C LYS A 37 -6.55 107.25 -85.02
N SER A 38 -6.45 105.95 -85.31
CA SER A 38 -5.30 105.39 -86.03
C SER A 38 -5.19 105.93 -87.46
N TYR A 39 -6.31 106.08 -88.15
CA TYR A 39 -6.36 106.65 -89.49
C TYR A 39 -6.02 108.15 -89.51
N GLU A 40 -6.52 108.92 -88.53
CA GLU A 40 -6.17 110.34 -88.34
C GLU A 40 -4.68 110.52 -88.04
N LEU A 41 -4.10 109.66 -87.19
CA LEU A 41 -2.65 109.63 -86.92
C LEU A 41 -1.83 109.40 -88.19
N GLU A 42 -2.25 108.46 -89.04
CA GLU A 42 -1.58 108.18 -90.31
C GLU A 42 -1.70 109.35 -91.31
N ASN A 43 -2.83 110.08 -91.28
CA ASN A 43 -3.00 111.30 -92.08
C ASN A 43 -2.16 112.49 -91.59
N VAL A 44 -2.05 112.69 -90.27
CA VAL A 44 -1.18 113.73 -89.67
C VAL A 44 0.30 113.46 -89.99
N LYS A 45 0.71 112.18 -89.95
CA LYS A 45 2.04 111.71 -90.36
C LYS A 45 2.38 112.04 -91.81
N ASN A 46 1.39 112.01 -92.71
CA ASN A 46 1.56 112.32 -94.13
C ASN A 46 1.50 113.84 -94.43
N GLY A 47 0.81 114.63 -93.60
CA GLY A 47 0.67 116.08 -93.76
C GLY A 47 1.77 116.94 -93.11
N ALA A 48 2.43 116.44 -92.06
CA ALA A 48 3.47 117.16 -91.31
C ALA A 48 4.84 116.46 -91.44
N VAL A 49 5.54 116.71 -92.55
CA VAL A 49 6.84 116.08 -92.90
C VAL A 49 7.89 116.21 -91.79
N GLU A 50 7.90 117.34 -91.06
CA GLU A 50 8.84 117.60 -89.95
C GLU A 50 8.50 116.80 -88.68
N ALA A 51 7.22 116.49 -88.42
CA ALA A 51 6.78 115.77 -87.22
C ALA A 51 6.68 114.24 -87.42
N LYS A 52 6.73 113.76 -88.68
CA LYS A 52 6.62 112.35 -89.05
C LYS A 52 7.59 111.45 -88.30
N SER A 53 8.86 111.84 -88.21
CA SER A 53 9.91 111.09 -87.49
C SER A 53 9.57 110.90 -86.01
N HIS A 54 9.08 111.97 -85.36
CA HIS A 54 8.67 111.92 -83.95
C HIS A 54 7.42 111.06 -83.73
N ILE A 55 6.47 111.06 -84.67
CA ILE A 55 5.28 110.20 -84.61
C ILE A 55 5.67 108.72 -84.76
N GLU A 56 6.60 108.39 -85.66
CA GLU A 56 7.13 107.03 -85.84
C GLU A 56 7.90 106.55 -84.59
N GLU A 57 8.71 107.41 -83.99
CA GLU A 57 9.42 107.11 -82.74
C GLU A 57 8.44 106.88 -81.57
N LEU A 58 7.40 107.71 -81.44
CA LEU A 58 6.36 107.56 -80.43
C LEU A 58 5.57 106.26 -80.61
N GLN A 59 5.23 105.90 -81.85
CA GLN A 59 4.58 104.62 -82.17
C GLN A 59 5.49 103.44 -81.82
N ALA A 60 6.78 103.51 -82.14
CA ALA A 60 7.75 102.47 -81.79
C ALA A 60 7.90 102.31 -80.27
N LEU A 61 7.97 103.42 -79.52
CA LEU A 61 7.99 103.40 -78.06
C LEU A 61 6.69 102.81 -77.48
N SER A 62 5.53 103.17 -78.05
CA SER A 62 4.23 102.65 -77.62
C SER A 62 4.12 101.14 -77.84
N SER A 63 4.49 100.64 -79.02
CA SER A 63 4.54 99.19 -79.30
C SER A 63 5.45 98.46 -78.31
N ARG A 64 6.63 99.04 -78.02
CA ARG A 64 7.56 98.47 -77.03
C ARG A 64 6.98 98.44 -75.62
N ILE A 65 6.20 99.44 -75.21
CA ILE A 65 5.50 99.44 -73.92
C ILE A 65 4.46 98.31 -73.89
N VAL A 66 3.70 98.12 -74.97
CA VAL A 66 2.74 97.02 -75.08
C VAL A 66 3.43 95.66 -74.99
N ASP A 67 4.54 95.47 -75.70
CA ASP A 67 5.32 94.23 -75.66
C ASP A 67 5.85 93.94 -74.25
N ILE A 68 6.35 94.96 -73.54
CA ILE A 68 6.79 94.84 -72.15
C ILE A 68 5.63 94.39 -71.26
N TYR A 69 4.44 94.96 -71.46
CA TYR A 69 3.25 94.63 -70.68
C TYR A 69 2.77 93.20 -70.94
N ILE A 70 2.73 92.76 -72.21
CA ILE A 70 2.40 91.38 -72.59
C ILE A 70 3.38 90.41 -71.92
N ASN A 71 4.68 90.64 -72.07
CA ASN A 71 5.72 89.80 -71.46
C ASN A 71 5.61 89.74 -69.92
N LEU A 72 5.25 90.85 -69.29
CA LEU A 72 5.08 90.90 -67.83
C LEU A 72 3.86 90.07 -67.38
N ILE A 73 2.74 90.15 -68.10
CA ILE A 73 1.55 89.35 -67.82
C ILE A 73 1.82 87.87 -68.05
N GLU A 74 2.40 87.50 -69.19
CA GLU A 74 2.73 86.11 -69.52
C GLU A 74 3.74 85.53 -68.53
N GLY A 75 4.78 86.29 -68.19
CA GLY A 75 5.75 85.91 -67.17
C GLY A 75 5.11 85.68 -65.80
N ASN A 76 4.17 86.53 -65.38
CA ASN A 76 3.41 86.32 -64.14
C ASN A 76 2.51 85.09 -64.20
N LYS A 77 1.86 84.83 -65.34
CA LYS A 77 1.03 83.64 -65.54
C LYS A 77 1.86 82.36 -65.44
N ILE A 78 3.04 82.34 -66.06
CA ILE A 78 4.00 81.22 -65.98
C ILE A 78 4.45 81.01 -64.53
N ARG A 79 4.90 82.07 -63.84
CA ARG A 79 5.31 81.97 -62.43
C ARG A 79 4.19 81.46 -61.52
N SER A 80 2.95 81.90 -61.75
CA SER A 80 1.79 81.44 -60.99
C SER A 80 1.51 79.94 -61.23
N LEU A 81 1.63 79.48 -62.47
CA LEU A 81 1.51 78.06 -62.82
C LEU A 81 2.62 77.20 -62.18
N GLU A 82 3.87 77.67 -62.23
CA GLU A 82 5.01 77.00 -61.60
C GLU A 82 4.81 76.88 -60.09
N GLN A 83 4.43 77.97 -59.41
CA GLN A 83 4.10 77.94 -57.98
C GLN A 83 2.98 76.96 -57.68
N THR A 84 1.90 76.97 -58.47
CA THR A 84 0.77 76.04 -58.30
C THR A 84 1.21 74.59 -58.44
N ASN A 85 2.09 74.28 -59.39
CA ASN A 85 2.62 72.93 -59.58
C ASN A 85 3.54 72.50 -58.44
N ILE A 86 4.38 73.40 -57.92
CA ILE A 86 5.23 73.12 -56.74
C ILE A 86 4.35 72.82 -55.52
N PHE A 87 3.30 73.61 -55.28
CA PHE A 87 2.37 73.37 -54.17
C PHE A 87 1.63 72.03 -54.32
N LYS A 88 1.16 71.70 -55.53
CA LYS A 88 0.53 70.40 -55.80
C LYS A 88 1.49 69.24 -55.53
N GLY A 89 2.75 69.35 -55.94
CA GLY A 89 3.80 68.36 -55.65
C GLY A 89 3.99 68.14 -54.15
N ARG A 90 4.17 69.23 -53.39
CA ARG A 90 4.31 69.15 -51.92
C ARG A 90 3.10 68.54 -51.23
N ILE A 91 1.88 68.88 -51.65
CA ILE A 91 0.66 68.30 -51.09
C ILE A 91 0.61 66.79 -51.34
N ALA A 92 1.01 66.34 -52.54
CA ALA A 92 1.06 64.92 -52.86
C ALA A 92 2.10 64.17 -52.01
N GLU A 93 3.30 64.73 -51.84
CA GLU A 93 4.34 64.18 -50.97
C GLU A 93 3.88 64.08 -49.51
N GLU A 94 3.27 65.14 -48.96
CA GLU A 94 2.72 65.12 -47.59
C GLU A 94 1.60 64.09 -47.43
N GLN A 95 0.74 63.92 -48.44
CA GLN A 95 -0.30 62.89 -48.43
C GLN A 95 0.30 61.48 -48.45
N GLU A 96 1.36 61.25 -49.21
CA GLU A 96 2.05 59.96 -49.23
C GLU A 96 2.69 59.64 -47.87
N ILE A 97 3.36 60.63 -47.25
CA ILE A 97 3.94 60.49 -45.91
C ILE A 97 2.85 60.21 -44.88
N LYS A 98 1.74 60.97 -44.92
CA LYS A 98 0.60 60.76 -44.03
C LYS A 98 0.03 59.34 -44.15
N ASN A 99 -0.10 58.84 -45.38
CA ASN A 99 -0.61 57.48 -45.62
C ASN A 99 0.34 56.42 -45.05
N LYS A 100 1.66 56.57 -45.24
CA LYS A 100 2.66 55.67 -44.63
C LYS A 100 2.59 55.66 -43.10
N ILE A 101 2.48 56.84 -42.48
CA ILE A 101 2.35 56.96 -41.02
C ILE A 101 1.04 56.33 -40.52
N LEU A 102 -0.06 56.44 -41.28
CA LEU A 102 -1.33 55.80 -40.94
C LEU A 102 -1.22 54.28 -40.99
N THR A 103 -0.62 53.72 -42.05
CA THR A 103 -0.44 52.27 -42.18
C THR A 103 0.47 51.72 -41.08
N GLU A 104 1.58 52.39 -40.78
CA GLU A 104 2.48 51.98 -39.69
C GLU A 104 1.78 52.03 -38.32
N ASN A 105 0.94 53.05 -38.07
CA ASN A 105 0.17 53.12 -36.83
C ASN A 105 -0.85 51.99 -36.69
N GLU A 106 -1.51 51.59 -37.78
CA GLU A 106 -2.44 50.46 -37.76
C GLU A 106 -1.71 49.12 -37.51
N GLU A 107 -0.55 48.93 -38.13
CA GLU A 107 0.29 47.75 -37.87
C GLU A 107 0.77 47.71 -36.42
N LEU A 108 1.26 48.82 -35.88
CA LEU A 108 1.71 48.91 -34.49
C LEU A 108 0.57 48.65 -33.51
N LYS A 109 -0.63 49.16 -33.77
CA LYS A 109 -1.83 48.87 -32.95
C LYS A 109 -2.16 47.38 -32.97
N THR A 110 -2.04 46.74 -34.12
CA THR A 110 -2.32 45.31 -34.28
C THR A 110 -1.31 44.47 -33.51
N LYS A 111 0.00 44.74 -33.68
CA LYS A 111 1.08 44.10 -32.93
C LYS A 111 0.94 44.30 -31.42
N LEU A 112 0.54 45.48 -30.98
CA LEU A 112 0.31 45.77 -29.55
C LEU A 112 -0.86 44.92 -29.00
N LYS A 113 -1.94 44.79 -29.76
CA LYS A 113 -3.09 43.97 -29.36
C LYS A 113 -2.72 42.48 -29.25
N GLU A 114 -1.95 41.97 -30.20
CA GLU A 114 -1.44 40.59 -30.18
C GLU A 114 -0.51 40.34 -28.99
N ALA A 115 0.42 41.27 -28.73
CA ALA A 115 1.33 41.18 -27.58
C ALA A 115 0.57 41.19 -26.24
N LEU A 116 -0.49 41.99 -26.11
CA LEU A 116 -1.35 41.99 -24.91
C LEU A 116 -2.11 40.66 -24.75
N GLN A 117 -2.61 40.08 -25.83
CA GLN A 117 -3.25 38.77 -25.80
C GLN A 117 -2.27 37.67 -25.38
N GLN A 118 -1.07 37.64 -25.96
CA GLN A 118 -0.01 36.69 -25.59
C GLN A 118 0.39 36.85 -24.12
N LYS A 119 0.50 38.09 -23.62
CA LYS A 119 0.81 38.36 -22.22
C LYS A 119 -0.24 37.78 -21.27
N GLU A 120 -1.52 37.95 -21.57
CA GLU A 120 -2.60 37.39 -20.74
C GLU A 120 -2.64 35.86 -20.80
N GLU A 121 -2.36 35.27 -21.97
CA GLU A 121 -2.27 33.82 -22.11
C GLU A 121 -1.10 33.23 -21.30
N LEU A 122 0.08 33.84 -21.39
CA LEU A 122 1.25 33.46 -20.59
C LEU A 122 0.96 33.60 -19.09
N LYS A 123 0.24 34.64 -18.68
CA LYS A 123 -0.14 34.85 -17.28
C LYS A 123 -1.09 33.75 -16.77
N LYS A 124 -2.00 33.25 -17.61
CA LYS A 124 -2.84 32.09 -17.27
C LYS A 124 -2.01 30.82 -17.15
N GLN A 125 -1.10 30.57 -18.08
CA GLN A 125 -0.21 29.41 -18.04
C GLN A 125 0.68 29.40 -16.80
N ILE A 126 1.21 30.56 -16.40
CA ILE A 126 1.99 30.71 -15.15
C ILE A 126 1.15 30.28 -13.94
N LYS A 127 -0.10 30.76 -13.81
CA LYS A 127 -0.98 30.36 -12.70
C LYS A 127 -1.22 28.85 -12.66
N VAL A 128 -1.50 28.24 -13.81
CA VAL A 128 -1.70 26.79 -13.91
C VAL A 128 -0.41 26.04 -13.53
N HIS A 129 0.76 26.54 -13.93
CA HIS A 129 2.03 25.95 -13.52
C HIS A 129 2.33 26.10 -12.03
N GLU A 130 1.98 27.24 -11.42
CA GLU A 130 2.10 27.46 -9.97
C GLU A 130 1.21 26.49 -9.19
N GLU A 131 -0.05 26.32 -9.59
CA GLU A 131 -0.98 25.35 -8.98
C GLU A 131 -0.46 23.90 -9.10
N ASN A 132 0.04 23.53 -10.28
CA ASN A 132 0.66 22.22 -10.49
C ASN A 132 1.93 22.03 -9.65
N LEU A 133 2.71 23.08 -9.43
CA LEU A 133 3.92 23.02 -8.61
C LEU A 133 3.56 22.76 -7.14
N ILE A 134 2.55 23.46 -6.62
CA ILE A 134 2.04 23.27 -5.26
C ILE A 134 1.55 21.83 -5.07
N SER A 135 0.73 21.31 -5.99
CA SER A 135 0.25 19.93 -5.92
C SER A 135 1.39 18.90 -5.98
N LYS A 136 2.43 19.15 -6.78
CA LYS A 136 3.61 18.27 -6.82
C LYS A 136 4.41 18.31 -5.53
N ASP A 137 4.54 19.47 -4.89
CA ASP A 137 5.22 19.60 -3.61
C ASP A 137 4.46 18.88 -2.48
N GLU A 138 3.13 18.98 -2.47
CA GLU A 138 2.27 18.21 -1.55
C GLU A 138 2.48 16.70 -1.73
N ASN A 139 2.40 16.22 -2.99
CA ASN A 139 2.67 14.81 -3.31
C ASN A 139 4.08 14.38 -2.86
N LEU A 140 5.10 15.24 -3.05
CA LEU A 140 6.47 14.95 -2.62
C LEU A 140 6.57 14.82 -1.10
N GLN A 141 5.86 15.65 -0.33
CA GLN A 141 5.78 15.54 1.12
C GLN A 141 5.10 14.24 1.55
N GLU A 142 4.01 13.86 0.89
CA GLU A 142 3.33 12.58 1.12
C GLU A 142 4.27 11.39 0.85
N PHE A 143 4.99 11.39 -0.28
CA PHE A 143 5.97 10.34 -0.59
C PHE A 143 7.12 10.28 0.42
N LYS A 144 7.60 11.44 0.91
CA LYS A 144 8.62 11.48 1.96
C LYS A 144 8.10 10.88 3.27
N SER A 145 6.87 11.21 3.66
CA SER A 145 6.20 10.63 4.84
C SER A 145 6.04 9.11 4.70
N LEU A 146 5.56 8.65 3.54
CA LEU A 146 5.41 7.24 3.25
C LEU A 146 6.74 6.49 3.30
N ASN A 147 7.79 7.03 2.69
CA ASN A 147 9.13 6.43 2.73
C ASN A 147 9.68 6.35 4.15
N ARG A 148 9.40 7.34 4.99
CA ARG A 148 9.78 7.29 6.40
C ARG A 148 9.06 6.16 7.13
N MET A 149 7.74 6.02 6.96
CA MET A 149 6.97 4.92 7.56
C MET A 149 7.45 3.54 7.07
N LEU A 150 7.75 3.40 5.78
CA LEU A 150 8.28 2.15 5.22
C LEU A 150 9.65 1.81 5.80
N LYS A 151 10.50 2.82 6.02
CA LYS A 151 11.80 2.62 6.65
C LYS A 151 11.67 2.17 8.10
N GLU A 152 10.82 2.85 8.89
CA GLU A 152 10.53 2.47 10.28
C GLU A 152 9.98 1.03 10.35
N LYS A 153 9.04 0.66 9.47
CA LYS A 153 8.50 -0.70 9.41
C LYS A 153 9.54 -1.75 9.01
N ASN A 154 10.43 -1.42 8.08
CA ASN A 154 11.54 -2.32 7.71
C ASN A 154 12.51 -2.52 8.89
N GLU A 155 12.78 -1.47 9.67
CA GLU A 155 13.61 -1.57 10.88
C GLU A 155 12.92 -2.42 11.96
N ASP A 156 11.60 -2.32 12.12
CA ASP A 156 10.81 -3.19 13.01
C ASP A 156 10.85 -4.65 12.55
N LEU A 157 10.57 -4.92 11.27
CA LEU A 157 10.62 -6.28 10.71
C LEU A 157 12.02 -6.89 10.79
N THR A 158 13.08 -6.08 10.62
CA THR A 158 14.45 -6.54 10.80
C THR A 158 14.70 -6.95 12.25
N ARG A 159 14.19 -6.19 13.22
CA ARG A 159 14.27 -6.54 14.65
C ARG A 159 13.48 -7.82 14.96
N GLU A 160 12.28 -7.98 14.41
CA GLU A 160 11.49 -9.20 14.57
C GLU A 160 12.19 -10.43 13.97
N LEU A 161 12.81 -10.29 12.80
CA LEU A 161 13.59 -11.38 12.17
C LEU A 161 14.75 -11.85 13.05
N VAL A 162 15.44 -10.93 13.73
CA VAL A 162 16.49 -11.30 14.69
C VAL A 162 15.91 -12.11 15.84
N LEU A 163 14.79 -11.67 16.43
CA LEU A 163 14.11 -12.40 17.50
C LEU A 163 13.63 -13.79 17.04
N PHE A 164 13.11 -13.92 15.82
CA PHE A 164 12.75 -15.21 15.25
C PHE A 164 13.95 -16.15 15.10
N GLY A 165 15.11 -15.63 14.69
CA GLY A 165 16.37 -16.40 14.68
C GLY A 165 16.75 -16.90 16.07
N GLU A 166 16.67 -16.05 17.09
CA GLU A 166 16.92 -16.44 18.48
C GLU A 166 15.94 -17.53 18.97
N TYR A 167 14.65 -17.41 18.62
CA TYR A 167 13.66 -18.44 18.94
C TYR A 167 13.91 -19.75 18.21
N GLU A 168 14.35 -19.71 16.95
CA GLU A 168 14.72 -20.90 16.20
C GLU A 168 15.89 -21.64 16.86
N ASP A 169 16.92 -20.91 17.27
CA ASP A 169 18.08 -21.47 17.97
C ASP A 169 17.71 -22.04 19.33
N LYS A 170 16.88 -21.33 20.10
CA LYS A 170 16.34 -21.84 21.37
C LYS A 170 15.49 -23.10 21.17
N ASN A 171 14.69 -23.15 20.11
CA ASN A 171 13.88 -24.32 19.79
C ASN A 171 14.76 -25.52 19.39
N LYS A 172 15.84 -25.29 18.63
CA LYS A 172 16.85 -26.33 18.33
C LYS A 172 17.53 -26.86 19.59
N LEU A 173 17.85 -26.00 20.55
CA LEU A 173 18.40 -26.41 21.85
C LEU A 173 17.39 -27.26 22.64
N LEU A 174 16.16 -26.79 22.79
CA LEU A 174 15.09 -27.53 23.46
C LEU A 174 14.83 -28.89 22.82
N GLN A 175 14.85 -28.99 21.49
CA GLN A 175 14.73 -30.26 20.79
C GLN A 175 15.89 -31.23 21.09
N LYS A 176 17.11 -30.72 21.26
CA LYS A 176 18.25 -31.55 21.66
C LYS A 176 18.09 -32.05 23.10
N GLU A 177 17.72 -31.17 24.02
CA GLU A 177 17.46 -31.52 25.42
C GLU A 177 16.33 -32.55 25.53
N LEU A 178 15.23 -32.35 24.81
CA LEU A 178 14.09 -33.27 24.79
C LEU A 178 14.49 -34.66 24.26
N LYS A 179 15.38 -34.74 23.25
CA LYS A 179 15.93 -36.02 22.80
C LYS A 179 16.78 -36.72 23.85
N VAL A 180 17.55 -35.98 24.66
CA VAL A 180 18.34 -36.55 25.76
C VAL A 180 17.41 -37.10 26.83
N ILE A 181 16.44 -36.30 27.29
CA ILE A 181 15.46 -36.70 28.30
C ILE A 181 14.66 -37.93 27.84
N LEU A 182 14.28 -38.01 26.56
CA LEU A 182 13.59 -39.19 26.03
C LEU A 182 14.45 -40.46 26.11
N LYS A 183 15.75 -40.37 25.81
CA LYS A 183 16.68 -41.50 25.97
C LYS A 183 16.81 -41.93 27.42
N GLU A 184 16.98 -40.97 28.34
CA GLU A 184 17.03 -41.25 29.78
C GLU A 184 15.75 -41.91 30.28
N LYS A 185 14.58 -41.44 29.82
CA LYS A 185 13.29 -42.04 30.12
C LYS A 185 13.21 -43.49 29.63
N ASP A 186 13.66 -43.76 28.41
CA ASP A 186 13.65 -45.11 27.84
C ASP A 186 14.59 -46.05 28.60
N GLU A 187 15.77 -45.56 29.02
CA GLU A 187 16.72 -46.31 29.86
C GLU A 187 16.14 -46.62 31.24
N LEU A 188 15.54 -45.62 31.89
CA LEU A 188 14.86 -45.79 33.17
C LEU A 188 13.68 -46.76 33.06
N SER A 189 12.89 -46.69 31.99
CA SER A 189 11.79 -47.62 31.74
C SER A 189 12.31 -49.06 31.64
N LYS A 190 13.38 -49.30 30.85
CA LYS A 190 14.00 -50.64 30.74
C LYS A 190 14.54 -51.14 32.06
N ASN A 191 15.15 -50.28 32.88
CA ASN A 191 15.62 -50.66 34.21
C ASN A 191 14.46 -50.97 35.15
N ASN A 192 13.38 -50.20 35.10
CA ASN A 192 12.18 -50.47 35.87
C ASN A 192 11.54 -51.81 35.48
N ASP A 193 11.46 -52.12 34.20
CA ASP A 193 10.96 -53.40 33.70
C ASP A 193 11.82 -54.58 34.19
N LYS A 194 13.16 -54.43 34.21
CA LYS A 194 14.07 -55.43 34.78
C LYS A 194 13.84 -55.64 36.27
N ILE A 195 13.78 -54.56 37.06
CA ILE A 195 13.53 -54.62 38.50
C ILE A 195 12.16 -55.25 38.78
N GLN A 196 11.14 -54.92 37.97
CA GLN A 196 9.82 -55.51 38.11
C GLN A 196 9.83 -57.01 37.83
N TYR A 197 10.56 -57.45 36.80
CA TYR A 197 10.74 -58.87 36.51
C TYR A 197 11.48 -59.60 37.64
N GLU A 198 12.59 -59.04 38.13
CA GLU A 198 13.34 -59.59 39.28
C GLU A 198 12.47 -59.69 40.54
N ASN A 199 11.68 -58.65 40.84
CA ASN A 199 10.73 -58.67 41.96
C ASN A 199 9.65 -59.74 41.79
N GLN A 200 9.15 -59.97 40.57
CA GLN A 200 8.19 -61.05 40.30
C GLN A 200 8.82 -62.43 40.50
N GLN A 201 10.07 -62.63 40.06
CA GLN A 201 10.81 -63.87 40.30
C GLN A 201 11.04 -64.11 41.79
N LEU A 202 11.59 -63.13 42.50
CA LEU A 202 11.81 -63.20 43.95
C LEU A 202 10.51 -63.43 44.71
N SER A 203 9.41 -62.78 44.33
CA SER A 203 8.10 -62.99 44.95
C SER A 203 7.59 -64.41 44.72
N SER A 204 7.80 -64.96 43.53
CA SER A 204 7.43 -66.35 43.20
C SER A 204 8.28 -67.35 43.99
N GLU A 205 9.59 -67.12 44.11
CA GLU A 205 10.49 -67.93 44.94
C GLU A 205 10.10 -67.87 46.43
N LEU A 206 9.80 -66.68 46.94
CA LEU A 206 9.40 -66.48 48.33
C LEU A 206 8.07 -67.21 48.61
N ASN A 207 7.09 -67.13 47.71
CA ASN A 207 5.84 -67.88 47.82
C ASN A 207 6.09 -69.40 47.76
N PHE A 208 6.93 -69.88 46.85
CA PHE A 208 7.29 -71.31 46.78
C PHE A 208 7.94 -71.80 48.07
N ILE A 209 8.88 -71.03 48.62
CA ILE A 209 9.53 -71.32 49.89
C ILE A 209 8.50 -71.35 51.02
N LYS A 210 7.59 -70.36 51.05
CA LYS A 210 6.52 -70.28 52.04
C LYS A 210 5.60 -71.51 51.97
N ASP A 211 5.10 -71.87 50.80
CA ASP A 211 4.27 -73.05 50.59
C ASP A 211 4.99 -74.34 50.98
N SER A 212 6.29 -74.44 50.67
CA SER A 212 7.13 -75.58 51.05
C SER A 212 7.27 -75.71 52.57
N TYR A 213 7.51 -74.59 53.27
CA TYR A 213 7.57 -74.59 54.73
C TYR A 213 6.21 -74.83 55.39
N GLU A 214 5.12 -74.26 54.85
CA GLU A 214 3.75 -74.55 55.32
C GLU A 214 3.41 -76.03 55.19
N LYS A 215 3.75 -76.67 54.06
CA LYS A 215 3.60 -78.13 53.89
C LYS A 215 4.45 -78.93 54.88
N LYS A 216 5.71 -78.51 55.12
CA LYS A 216 6.57 -79.18 56.11
C LYS A 216 6.01 -79.07 57.52
N ILE A 217 5.51 -77.89 57.90
CA ILE A 217 4.86 -77.67 59.20
C ILE A 217 3.62 -78.55 59.32
N SER A 218 2.73 -78.53 58.32
CA SER A 218 1.52 -79.35 58.30
C SER A 218 1.81 -80.85 58.39
N ASN A 219 2.77 -81.35 57.62
CA ASN A 219 3.21 -82.75 57.70
C ASN A 219 3.80 -83.11 59.07
N MET A 220 4.57 -82.20 59.69
CA MET A 220 5.07 -82.40 61.04
C MET A 220 3.93 -82.44 62.07
N GLU A 221 2.97 -81.51 61.99
CA GLU A 221 1.79 -81.49 62.86
C GLU A 221 0.95 -82.77 62.74
N GLU A 222 0.71 -83.24 61.51
CA GLU A 222 -0.01 -84.49 61.26
C GLU A 222 0.76 -85.72 61.74
N GLY A 223 2.09 -85.73 61.55
CA GLY A 223 2.99 -86.74 62.11
C GLY A 223 2.96 -86.76 63.65
N PHE A 224 3.03 -85.59 64.29
CA PHE A 224 2.90 -85.47 65.75
C PHE A 224 1.54 -85.95 66.25
N LYS A 225 0.45 -85.59 65.57
CA LYS A 225 -0.91 -86.02 65.93
C LYS A 225 -1.08 -87.53 65.81
N THR A 226 -0.55 -88.12 64.75
CA THR A 226 -0.56 -89.58 64.54
C THR A 226 0.25 -90.29 65.62
N SER A 227 1.44 -89.77 65.94
CA SER A 227 2.31 -90.32 67.00
C SER A 227 1.66 -90.23 68.39
N LEU A 228 1.01 -89.10 68.70
CA LEU A 228 0.21 -88.94 69.94
C LEU A 228 -0.92 -89.96 70.01
N TYR A 229 -1.67 -90.15 68.93
CA TYR A 229 -2.75 -91.13 68.87
C TYR A 229 -2.24 -92.57 69.05
N GLN A 230 -1.14 -92.93 68.39
CA GLN A 230 -0.50 -94.24 68.55
C GLN A 230 0.00 -94.44 70.00
N ASN A 231 0.56 -93.42 70.61
CA ASN A 231 1.02 -93.46 71.99
C ASN A 231 -0.17 -93.59 72.97
N GLU A 232 -1.26 -92.86 72.75
CA GLU A 232 -2.49 -92.97 73.55
C GLU A 232 -3.10 -94.37 73.46
N GLN A 233 -3.17 -94.95 72.25
CA GLN A 233 -3.63 -96.32 72.06
C GLN A 233 -2.70 -97.34 72.74
N SER A 234 -1.39 -97.13 72.65
CA SER A 234 -0.40 -97.99 73.33
C SER A 234 -0.52 -97.89 74.86
N MET A 235 -0.75 -96.70 75.40
CA MET A 235 -1.07 -96.50 76.82
C MET A 235 -2.37 -97.20 77.22
N LYS A 236 -3.44 -97.11 76.43
CA LYS A 236 -4.71 -97.82 76.69
C LYS A 236 -4.51 -99.34 76.71
N ILE A 237 -3.75 -99.87 75.75
CA ILE A 237 -3.42 -101.30 75.69
C ILE A 237 -2.58 -101.71 76.91
N ASN A 238 -1.56 -100.93 77.27
CA ASN A 238 -0.72 -101.22 78.43
C ASN A 238 -1.53 -101.15 79.74
N HIS A 239 -2.38 -100.15 79.90
CA HIS A 239 -3.27 -100.04 81.05
C HIS A 239 -4.25 -101.22 81.11
N SER A 240 -4.84 -101.61 79.97
CA SER A 240 -5.70 -102.80 79.90
C SER A 240 -4.93 -104.07 80.27
N LYS A 241 -3.66 -104.21 79.87
CA LYS A 241 -2.80 -105.34 80.27
C LYS A 241 -2.54 -105.34 81.77
N GLU A 242 -2.26 -104.18 82.38
CA GLU A 242 -2.09 -104.07 83.84
C GLU A 242 -3.37 -104.45 84.60
N VAL A 243 -4.53 -103.99 84.14
CA VAL A 243 -5.83 -104.38 84.74
C VAL A 243 -6.04 -105.89 84.64
N LEU A 244 -5.76 -106.49 83.49
CA LEU A 244 -5.89 -107.94 83.29
C LEU A 244 -4.92 -108.73 84.17
N HIS A 245 -3.71 -108.22 84.37
CA HIS A 245 -2.73 -108.82 85.28
C HIS A 245 -3.19 -108.75 86.74
N LEU A 246 -3.77 -107.62 87.16
CA LEU A 246 -4.39 -107.46 88.48
C LEU A 246 -5.59 -108.42 88.66
N GLU A 247 -6.44 -108.56 87.64
CA GLU A 247 -7.55 -109.52 87.65
C GLU A 247 -7.06 -110.97 87.77
N GLN A 248 -5.97 -111.33 87.08
CA GLN A 248 -5.34 -112.64 87.21
C GLN A 248 -4.81 -112.87 88.63
N GLU A 249 -4.09 -111.92 89.22
CA GLU A 249 -3.60 -112.04 90.60
C GLU A 249 -4.76 -112.17 91.61
N PHE A 250 -5.85 -111.42 91.42
CA PHE A 250 -7.03 -111.56 92.28
C PHE A 250 -7.71 -112.92 92.11
N ASN A 251 -7.80 -113.45 90.88
CA ASN A 251 -8.32 -114.79 90.63
C ASN A 251 -7.43 -115.88 91.22
N GLU A 252 -6.12 -115.74 91.16
CA GLU A 252 -5.18 -116.66 91.82
C GLU A 252 -5.35 -116.63 93.34
N LYS A 253 -5.51 -115.44 93.95
CA LYS A 253 -5.83 -115.31 95.37
C LYS A 253 -7.16 -115.96 95.74
N LEU A 254 -8.21 -115.77 94.93
CA LEU A 254 -9.50 -116.45 95.08
C LEU A 254 -9.38 -117.97 94.96
N SER A 255 -8.53 -118.46 94.06
CA SER A 255 -8.24 -119.89 93.87
C SER A 255 -7.53 -120.49 95.09
N CYS A 256 -6.55 -119.79 95.66
CA CYS A 256 -5.90 -120.19 96.91
C CYS A 256 -6.89 -120.24 98.09
N ILE A 257 -7.76 -119.24 98.23
CA ILE A 257 -8.80 -119.23 99.27
C ILE A 257 -9.78 -120.40 99.06
N ARG A 258 -10.20 -120.67 97.82
CA ARG A 258 -11.05 -121.84 97.51
C ARG A 258 -10.37 -123.14 97.92
N LYS A 259 -9.09 -123.32 97.60
CA LYS A 259 -8.29 -124.48 98.02
C LYS A 259 -8.18 -124.61 99.54
N GLU A 260 -7.99 -123.50 100.27
CA GLU A 260 -7.96 -123.53 101.74
C GLU A 260 -9.31 -123.95 102.33
N TYR A 261 -10.42 -123.47 101.78
CA TYR A 261 -11.76 -123.91 102.21
C TYR A 261 -12.04 -125.37 101.85
N GLU A 262 -11.63 -125.83 100.67
CA GLU A 262 -11.73 -127.25 100.26
C GLU A 262 -10.88 -128.17 101.14
N GLU A 263 -9.66 -127.75 101.50
CA GLU A 263 -8.81 -128.48 102.44
C GLU A 263 -9.39 -128.51 103.85
N ARG A 264 -10.03 -127.42 104.29
CA ARG A 264 -10.67 -127.36 105.60
C ARG A 264 -11.91 -128.24 105.66
N ILE A 265 -12.70 -128.29 104.58
CA ILE A 265 -13.82 -129.24 104.43
C ILE A 265 -13.29 -130.68 104.43
N SER A 266 -12.19 -130.95 103.72
CA SER A 266 -11.57 -132.28 103.68
C SER A 266 -11.03 -132.73 105.03
N ARG A 267 -10.44 -131.82 105.83
CA ARG A 267 -10.01 -132.11 107.21
C ARG A 267 -11.18 -132.41 108.14
N LEU A 268 -12.28 -131.65 108.06
CA LEU A 268 -13.49 -131.89 108.84
C LEU A 268 -14.18 -133.22 108.49
N LEU A 269 -14.14 -133.64 107.21
CA LEU A 269 -14.62 -134.96 106.78
C LEU A 269 -13.75 -136.09 107.35
N LYS A 270 -12.43 -135.90 107.35
CA LYS A 270 -11.47 -136.88 107.87
C LYS A 270 -11.54 -137.05 109.39
N ASP A 271 -11.71 -135.96 110.13
CA ASP A 271 -11.91 -136.00 111.58
C ASP A 271 -13.21 -136.72 111.95
N LYS A 272 -14.27 -136.57 111.14
CA LYS A 272 -15.54 -137.29 111.31
C LYS A 272 -15.42 -138.79 111.01
N ASP A 273 -14.63 -139.15 109.99
CA ASP A 273 -14.37 -140.55 109.64
C ASP A 273 -13.47 -141.23 110.69
N ASP A 274 -12.50 -140.52 111.28
CA ASP A 274 -11.64 -141.02 112.36
C ASP A 274 -12.39 -141.15 113.70
N GLU A 275 -13.37 -140.29 114.00
CA GLU A 275 -14.31 -140.50 115.12
C GLU A 275 -15.22 -141.71 114.90
N MET A 276 -15.69 -141.94 113.67
CA MET A 276 -16.44 -143.17 113.32
C MET A 276 -15.56 -144.42 113.49
N LEU A 277 -14.28 -144.36 113.13
CA LEU A 277 -13.34 -145.49 113.26
C LEU A 277 -13.01 -145.79 114.74
N ARG A 278 -12.92 -144.76 115.59
CA ARG A 278 -12.76 -144.91 117.05
C ARG A 278 -14.00 -145.48 117.73
N MET A 279 -15.22 -145.11 117.30
CA MET A 279 -16.44 -145.74 117.80
C MET A 279 -16.58 -147.21 117.35
N LYS A 280 -16.09 -147.56 116.16
CA LYS A 280 -16.17 -148.93 115.62
C LYS A 280 -15.27 -149.93 116.38
N ASN A 281 -14.10 -149.49 116.85
CA ASN A 281 -13.16 -150.36 117.58
C ASN A 281 -13.50 -150.57 119.06
N LEU A 282 -14.43 -149.78 119.63
CA LEU A 282 -14.93 -149.95 121.00
C LEU A 282 -16.13 -150.91 121.11
N LEU A 283 -16.70 -151.36 119.98
CA LEU A 283 -17.96 -152.14 119.92
C LEU A 283 -17.81 -153.60 119.43
N LEU A 284 -16.60 -154.08 119.16
CA LEU A 284 -16.34 -155.49 118.80
C LEU A 284 -15.20 -156.07 119.65
N GLY A 285 -15.56 -156.85 120.68
CA GLY A 285 -14.64 -157.75 121.36
C GLY A 285 -14.52 -159.11 120.67
N LYS A 286 -13.34 -159.73 120.74
CA LYS A 286 -13.05 -161.15 121.05
C LYS A 286 -11.58 -161.48 120.73
N GLU A 287 -10.93 -162.09 121.73
CA GLU A 287 -9.64 -162.82 121.74
C GLU A 287 -8.37 -162.08 121.30
#